data_AF-A0A3S1MK95-F1
#
_entry.id   AF-A0A3S1MK95-F1
#
_cell.length_a   1.000
_cell.length_b   1.000
_cell.length_c   1.000
_cell.angle_alpha   90.00
_cell.angle_beta   90.00
_cell.angle_gamma   90.00
#
_symmetry.space_group_name_H-M   'P 1'
#
loop_
_entity.id
_entity.type
_entity.pdbx_description
1 polymer ?
#
loop_
_entity_poly.entity_id
_entity_poly.type
_entity_poly.pdbx_seq_one_letter_code
_entity_poly.pdbx_strand_id
1 'polypeptide(L)' 'PGFQVARIEFHADLLEAARDEARLILSRDPELQSERGEALRLLLYLFGRDEAVRLLRAG' A
#
# COMPACT_ATOMS: atom_id res chain seq x y z
N PRO A 1 1.73 24.23 -1.79
CA PRO A 1 1.35 22.97 -1.09
C PRO A 1 2.39 21.88 -1.38
N GLY A 2 3.20 21.52 -0.38
CA GLY A 2 4.27 20.53 -0.52
C GLY A 2 3.81 19.11 -0.15
N PHE A 3 4.50 18.10 -0.67
CA PHE A 3 4.33 16.72 -0.23
C PHE A 3 4.60 16.60 1.28
N GLN A 4 3.73 15.91 2.00
CA GLN A 4 3.97 15.56 3.40
C GLN A 4 4.73 14.23 3.43
N VAL A 5 6.04 14.30 3.61
CA VAL A 5 6.90 13.12 3.69
C VAL A 5 6.98 12.64 5.13
N ALA A 6 6.80 11.35 5.34
CA ALA A 6 6.94 10.74 6.67
C ALA A 6 8.37 10.94 7.20
N ARG A 7 8.48 11.44 8.42
CA ARG A 7 9.75 11.57 9.14
C ARG A 7 10.07 10.27 9.88
N ILE A 8 11.19 9.64 9.54
CA ILE A 8 11.57 8.33 10.09
C ILE A 8 11.70 8.40 11.61
N GLU A 9 12.23 9.49 12.14
CA GLU A 9 12.48 9.67 13.57
C GLU A 9 11.19 9.61 14.41
N PHE A 10 10.03 9.89 13.79
CA PHE A 10 8.73 9.93 14.46
C PHE A 10 7.77 8.83 13.99
N HIS A 11 7.98 8.27 12.81
CA HIS A 11 7.03 7.35 12.18
C HIS A 11 7.60 5.97 11.88
N ALA A 12 8.81 5.63 12.36
CA ALA A 12 9.44 4.34 12.10
C ALA A 12 8.50 3.16 12.38
N ASP A 13 7.89 3.12 13.56
CA ASP A 13 6.99 2.03 13.98
C ASP A 13 5.74 1.94 13.08
N LEU A 14 5.19 3.09 12.68
CA LEU A 14 4.03 3.15 11.78
C LEU A 14 4.39 2.68 10.37
N LEU A 15 5.58 3.04 9.88
CA LEU A 15 6.08 2.61 8.58
C LEU A 15 6.39 1.11 8.56
N GLU A 16 6.89 0.57 9.67
CA GLU A 16 7.12 -0.87 9.84
C GLU A 16 5.80 -1.63 9.84
N ALA A 17 4.84 -1.24 10.68
CA ALA A 17 3.51 -1.85 10.72
C ALA A 17 2.79 -1.79 9.36
N ALA A 18 2.86 -0.64 8.66
CA ALA A 18 2.27 -0.49 7.34
C ALA A 18 2.93 -1.42 6.30
N ARG A 19 4.26 -1.64 6.40
CA ARG A 19 4.99 -2.54 5.50
C ARG A 19 4.65 -4.00 5.75
N ASP A 20 4.52 -4.40 7.01
CA ASP A 20 4.13 -5.76 7.37
C ASP A 20 2.71 -6.07 6.92
N GLU A 21 1.78 -5.12 7.09
CA GLU A 21 0.40 -5.28 6.60
C GLU A 21 0.37 -5.41 5.07
N ALA A 22 1.15 -4.60 4.35
CA ALA A 22 1.25 -4.72 2.89
C ALA A 22 1.78 -6.09 2.46
N ARG A 23 2.82 -6.62 3.13
CA ARG A 23 3.32 -7.98 2.86
C ARG A 23 2.27 -9.05 3.15
N LEU A 24 1.56 -8.93 4.27
CA LEU A 24 0.54 -9.89 4.66
C LEU A 24 -0.60 -9.94 3.64
N ILE A 25 -1.06 -8.78 3.18
CA ILE A 25 -2.09 -8.67 2.15
C ILE A 25 -1.61 -9.31 0.85
N LEU A 26 -0.41 -8.97 0.36
CA LEU A 26 0.11 -9.54 -0.89
C LEU A 26 0.33 -11.05 -0.79
N SER A 27 0.69 -11.57 0.39
CA SER A 27 0.82 -13.00 0.61
C SER A 27 -0.53 -13.74 0.62
N ARG A 28 -1.62 -13.10 1.07
CA ARG A 28 -2.94 -13.74 1.22
C ARG A 28 -3.86 -13.51 0.04
N ASP A 29 -3.73 -12.36 -0.60
CA ASP A 29 -4.56 -11.88 -1.71
C ASP A 29 -3.66 -11.18 -2.74
N PRO A 30 -2.80 -11.94 -3.44
CA PRO A 30 -1.83 -11.38 -4.39
C PRO A 30 -2.50 -10.63 -5.54
N GLU A 31 -3.72 -11.03 -5.93
CA GLU A 31 -4.47 -10.37 -6.99
C GLU A 31 -5.38 -9.23 -6.47
N LEU A 32 -5.39 -8.99 -5.15
CA LEU A 32 -6.22 -8.02 -4.45
C LEU A 32 -7.73 -8.19 -4.70
N GLN A 33 -8.22 -9.41 -4.95
CA GLN A 33 -9.61 -9.69 -5.35
C GLN A 33 -10.59 -9.86 -4.19
N SER A 34 -10.11 -10.00 -2.95
CA SER A 34 -11.00 -9.99 -1.78
C SER A 34 -11.63 -8.61 -1.61
N GLU A 35 -12.75 -8.50 -0.87
CA GLU A 35 -13.38 -7.21 -0.54
C GLU A 35 -12.37 -6.19 0.01
N ARG A 36 -11.43 -6.65 0.84
CA ARG A 36 -10.35 -5.84 1.38
C ARG A 36 -9.35 -5.41 0.30
N GLY A 37 -8.98 -6.32 -0.59
CA GLY A 37 -8.12 -6.03 -1.73
C GLY A 37 -8.74 -5.01 -2.69
N GLU A 38 -10.04 -5.10 -2.93
CA GLU A 38 -10.76 -4.14 -3.78
C GLU A 38 -10.74 -2.74 -3.18
N ALA A 39 -11.00 -2.62 -1.88
CA ALA A 39 -10.91 -1.35 -1.15
C ALA A 39 -9.50 -0.75 -1.20
N LEU A 40 -8.46 -1.58 -1.16
CA LEU A 40 -7.07 -1.13 -1.31
C LEU A 40 -6.76 -0.65 -2.73
N ARG A 41 -7.28 -1.31 -3.77
CA ARG A 41 -7.16 -0.82 -5.16
C ARG A 41 -7.81 0.55 -5.32
N LEU A 42 -8.99 0.75 -4.72
CA LEU A 42 -9.65 2.05 -4.70
C LEU A 42 -8.79 3.11 -4.00
N LEU A 43 -8.21 2.79 -2.84
CA LEU A 43 -7.31 3.70 -2.14
C LEU A 43 -6.09 4.05 -3.00
N LEU A 44 -5.42 3.06 -3.60
CA LEU A 44 -4.27 3.30 -4.48
C LEU A 44 -4.62 4.21 -5.66
N TYR A 45 -5.81 4.04 -6.24
CA TYR A 45 -6.32 4.92 -7.30
C TYR A 45 -6.50 6.37 -6.81
N LEU A 46 -7.14 6.55 -5.65
CA LEU A 46 -7.38 7.88 -5.06
C LEU A 46 -6.08 8.63 -4.74
N PHE A 47 -5.03 7.91 -4.33
CA PHE A 47 -3.71 8.51 -4.05
C PHE A 47 -2.81 8.62 -5.29
N GLY A 48 -3.34 8.44 -6.50
CA GLY A 48 -2.58 8.56 -7.75
C GLY A 48 -1.48 7.51 -7.89
N ARG A 49 -1.67 6.34 -7.26
CA ARG A 49 -0.71 5.24 -7.21
C ARG A 49 -1.10 4.11 -8.18
N ASP A 50 -1.69 4.45 -9.32
CA ASP A 50 -2.09 3.46 -10.35
C ASP A 50 -0.89 2.67 -10.90
N GLU A 51 0.29 3.28 -10.93
CA GLU A 51 1.54 2.57 -11.23
C GLU A 51 1.88 1.51 -10.18
N ALA A 52 1.56 1.73 -8.90
CA ALA A 52 1.80 0.72 -7.87
C ALA A 52 0.94 -0.53 -8.09
N VAL A 53 -0.31 -0.40 -8.55
CA VAL A 53 -1.15 -1.57 -8.88
C VAL A 53 -0.51 -2.42 -9.99
N ARG A 54 0.12 -1.79 -10.99
CA ARG A 54 0.84 -2.51 -12.05
C ARG A 54 2.12 -3.17 -11.54
N LEU A 55 2.87 -2.49 -10.68
CA LEU A 55 4.10 -3.02 -10.08
C LEU A 55 3.84 -4.17 -9.11
N LEU A 56 2.71 -4.14 -8.39
CA LEU A 56 2.28 -5.24 -7.52
C LEU A 56 1.99 -6.55 -8.28
N ARG A 57 1.62 -6.47 -9.57
CA ARG A 57 1.37 -7.64 -10.42
C ARG A 57 2.63 -8.19 -11.10
N ALA A 58 3.71 -7.43 -11.12
CA ALA A 58 4.94 -7.77 -11.84
C ALA A 58 5.95 -8.55 -10.98
N GLY A 59 5.67 -8.74 -9.70
CA GLY A 59 6.42 -9.60 -8.77
C GLY A 59 5.52 -10.64 -8.14
#